data_AF-K7K0Z5-F1
#
_entry.id   AF-K7K0Z5-F1
#
_cell.length_a   1.000
_cell.length_b   1.000
_cell.length_c   1.000
_cell.angle_alpha   90.00
_cell.angle_beta   90.00
_cell.angle_gamma   90.00
#
_symmetry.space_group_name_H-M   'P 1'
#
loop_
_entity.id
_entity.type
_entity.pdbx_description
1 polymer ?
#
loop_
_entity_poly.entity_id
_entity_poly.type
_entity_poly.pdbx_seq_one_letter_code
_entity_poly.pdbx_strand_id
1 'polypeptide(L)'
;MTVVKQNYGEKVLIEFEYFANHNSFELLAKYGTTHLVQGTASVVLAGVVAALKLINGNLANHTFLFLGAGEAGTGIAELIALEMSKQTKTPIEETRKNIWLVDSKVVEKKS
;
A
#
# COMPACT_ATOMS: atom_id res chain seq x y z
N MET A 1 -9.48 17.39 14.65
CA MET A 1 -8.08 17.71 14.27
C MET A 1 -7.63 19.07 14.79
N THR A 2 -8.40 20.15 14.64
CA THR A 2 -8.03 21.49 15.13
C THR A 2 -7.66 21.52 16.62
N VAL A 3 -8.48 20.91 17.48
CA VAL A 3 -8.21 20.86 18.94
C VAL A 3 -6.94 20.08 19.27
N VAL A 4 -6.71 18.96 18.58
CA VAL A 4 -5.49 18.15 18.77
C VAL A 4 -4.25 18.96 18.41
N LYS A 5 -4.26 19.65 17.26
CA LYS A 5 -3.15 20.53 16.85
C LYS A 5 -2.95 21.71 17.79
N GLN A 6 -4.02 22.33 18.27
CA GLN A 6 -3.94 23.43 19.23
C GLN A 6 -3.31 23.01 20.56
N ASN A 7 -3.65 21.80 21.05
CA ASN A 7 -3.18 21.35 22.36
C ASN A 7 -1.80 20.70 22.33
N TYR A 8 -1.44 20.03 21.23
CA TYR A 8 -0.21 19.21 21.13
C TYR A 8 0.80 19.71 20.08
N GLY A 9 0.48 20.80 19.38
CA GLY A 9 1.32 21.42 18.36
C GLY A 9 1.23 20.77 16.97
N GLU A 10 1.80 21.45 15.97
CA GLU A 10 1.74 21.00 14.56
C GLU A 10 2.57 19.74 14.27
N LYS A 11 3.48 19.35 15.17
CA LYS A 11 4.34 18.15 15.00
C LYS A 11 3.75 16.88 15.59
N VAL A 12 2.52 16.93 16.13
CA VAL A 12 1.86 15.75 16.68
C VAL A 12 1.59 14.73 15.57
N LEU A 13 1.98 13.47 15.79
CA LEU A 13 1.63 12.36 14.92
C LEU A 13 0.23 11.87 15.29
N ILE A 14 -0.64 11.70 14.29
CA ILE A 14 -1.99 11.17 14.47
C ILE A 14 -2.12 9.94 13.60
N GLU A 15 -2.15 8.78 14.25
CA GLU A 15 -2.41 7.50 13.64
C GLU A 15 -3.92 7.26 13.66
N PHE A 16 -4.50 7.08 12.48
CA PHE A 16 -5.91 6.75 12.34
C PHE A 16 -6.01 5.22 12.26
N GLU A 17 -6.93 4.62 13.02
CA GLU A 17 -7.07 3.16 13.13
C GLU A 17 -8.54 2.78 13.05
N TYR A 18 -8.85 1.63 12.42
CA TYR A 18 -10.18 1.00 12.38
C TYR A 18 -11.36 1.86 11.86
N PHE A 19 -11.14 2.70 10.84
CA PHE A 19 -12.25 3.40 10.18
C PHE A 19 -12.97 2.48 9.19
N ALA A 20 -14.30 2.52 9.16
CA ALA A 20 -15.08 1.84 8.12
C ALA A 20 -14.75 2.44 6.73
N ASN A 21 -14.58 1.57 5.72
CA ASN A 21 -14.00 1.89 4.40
C ASN A 21 -14.48 3.22 3.77
N HIS A 22 -15.74 3.59 3.89
CA HIS A 22 -16.22 4.83 3.26
C HIS A 22 -15.68 6.10 3.95
N ASN A 23 -15.58 6.09 5.28
CA ASN A 23 -15.04 7.21 6.05
C ASN A 23 -13.52 7.22 6.08
N SER A 24 -12.87 6.05 5.92
CA SER A 24 -11.41 5.93 5.95
C SER A 24 -10.77 6.74 4.82
N PHE A 25 -11.27 6.59 3.59
CA PHE A 25 -10.79 7.35 2.43
C PHE A 25 -11.04 8.85 2.54
N GLU A 26 -12.20 9.27 3.06
CA GLU A 26 -12.54 10.69 3.13
C GLU A 26 -11.76 11.42 4.22
N LEU A 27 -11.59 10.80 5.40
CA LEU A 27 -10.74 11.33 6.47
C LEU A 27 -9.27 11.35 6.05
N LEU A 28 -8.82 10.32 5.34
CA LEU A 28 -7.49 10.28 4.72
C LEU A 28 -7.29 11.40 3.72
N ALA A 29 -8.20 11.55 2.76
CA ALA A 29 -8.07 12.58 1.72
C ALA A 29 -8.07 13.99 2.33
N LYS A 30 -8.78 14.18 3.45
CA LYS A 30 -8.94 15.48 4.10
C LYS A 30 -7.81 15.85 5.06
N TYR A 31 -7.21 14.87 5.74
CA TYR A 31 -6.25 15.13 6.81
C TYR A 31 -4.91 14.40 6.68
N GLY A 32 -4.81 13.45 5.75
CA GLY A 32 -3.60 12.69 5.49
C GLY A 32 -3.03 13.00 4.10
N THR A 33 -1.71 13.16 4.03
CA THR A 33 -0.99 12.83 2.80
C THR A 33 -0.91 11.30 2.72
N THR A 34 -2.02 10.70 2.29
CA THR A 34 -2.18 9.31 1.83
C THR A 34 -1.82 8.16 2.81
N HIS A 35 -2.73 7.16 2.88
CA HIS A 35 -2.55 5.76 3.33
C HIS A 35 -2.70 5.39 4.84
N LEU A 36 -3.93 5.06 5.27
CA LEU A 36 -4.23 4.29 6.50
C LEU A 36 -3.63 2.87 6.45
N VAL A 37 -3.30 2.38 5.25
CA VAL A 37 -2.79 1.03 5.01
C VAL A 37 -1.26 0.95 5.09
N GLN A 38 -0.56 2.03 5.46
CA GLN A 38 0.90 2.07 5.42
C GLN A 38 1.56 1.02 6.32
N GLY A 39 1.05 0.81 7.53
CA GLY A 39 1.60 -0.18 8.47
C GLY A 39 1.55 -1.60 7.88
N THR A 40 0.36 -2.00 7.42
CA THR A 40 0.13 -3.31 6.80
C THR A 40 0.93 -3.47 5.50
N ALA A 41 0.97 -2.46 4.64
CA ALA A 41 1.74 -2.49 3.41
C ALA A 41 3.24 -2.66 3.69
N SER A 42 3.77 -1.92 4.67
CA SER A 42 5.18 -1.95 5.06
C SER A 42 5.60 -3.32 5.58
N VAL A 43 4.84 -3.91 6.51
CA VAL A 43 5.19 -5.22 7.08
C VAL A 43 5.12 -6.33 6.02
N VAL A 44 4.14 -6.29 5.11
CA VAL A 44 4.04 -7.28 4.03
C VAL A 44 5.20 -7.14 3.05
N LEU A 45 5.55 -5.92 2.63
CA LEU A 45 6.71 -5.70 1.77
C LEU A 45 8.01 -6.18 2.44
N ALA A 46 8.19 -5.89 3.73
CA ALA A 46 9.35 -6.37 4.47
C ALA A 46 9.45 -7.90 4.48
N GLY A 47 8.32 -8.60 4.67
CA GLY A 47 8.23 -10.06 4.58
C GLY A 47 8.60 -10.58 3.18
N VAL A 48 8.09 -9.96 2.12
CA VAL A 48 8.43 -10.31 0.73
C VAL A 48 9.92 -10.12 0.46
N VAL A 49 10.50 -8.98 0.83
CA VAL A 49 11.94 -8.69 0.66
C VAL A 49 12.79 -9.68 1.45
N ALA A 50 12.39 -10.05 2.67
CA ALA A 50 13.08 -11.07 3.45
C ALA A 50 13.03 -12.45 2.77
N ALA A 51 11.88 -12.86 2.24
CA ALA A 51 11.74 -14.10 1.50
C ALA A 51 12.60 -14.13 0.22
N LEU A 52 12.66 -13.02 -0.51
CA LEU A 52 13.48 -12.89 -1.72
C LEU A 52 14.97 -13.07 -1.44
N LYS A 53 15.47 -12.55 -0.31
CA LYS A 53 16.86 -12.76 0.12
C LYS A 53 17.19 -14.24 0.33
N LEU A 54 16.24 -15.04 0.83
CA LEU A 54 16.44 -16.47 1.07
C LEU A 54 16.56 -17.26 -0.24
N ILE A 55 15.89 -16.82 -1.30
CA ILE A 55 15.90 -17.48 -2.62
C ILE A 55 16.80 -16.80 -3.64
N ASN A 56 17.56 -15.78 -3.22
CA ASN A 56 18.39 -14.94 -4.09
C ASN A 56 17.63 -14.34 -5.28
N GLY A 57 16.38 -13.91 -5.04
CA GLY A 57 15.47 -13.33 -6.03
C GLY A 57 15.33 -11.81 -5.94
N ASN A 58 14.62 -11.21 -6.90
CA ASN A 58 14.27 -9.79 -6.91
C ASN A 58 12.77 -9.61 -7.16
N LEU A 59 12.19 -8.47 -6.79
CA LEU A 59 10.74 -8.22 -6.94
C LEU A 59 10.27 -8.31 -8.39
N ALA A 60 11.06 -7.77 -9.33
CA ALA A 60 10.67 -7.64 -10.73
C ALA A 60 10.56 -8.97 -11.48
N ASN A 61 11.17 -10.03 -10.96
CA ASN A 61 11.10 -11.38 -11.52
C ASN A 61 9.85 -12.17 -11.09
N HIS A 62 8.97 -11.56 -10.28
CA HIS A 62 7.77 -12.23 -9.77
C HIS A 62 6.48 -11.55 -10.23
N THR A 63 5.45 -12.37 -10.38
CA THR A 63 4.07 -11.93 -10.54
C THR A 63 3.34 -12.12 -9.21
N PHE A 64 2.66 -11.08 -8.75
CA PHE A 64 1.92 -11.06 -7.49
C PHE A 64 0.43 -11.17 -7.74
N LEU A 65 -0.25 -12.02 -6.97
CA LEU A 65 -1.70 -12.18 -7.00
C LEU A 65 -2.27 -11.94 -5.61
N PHE A 66 -3.19 -11.00 -5.49
CA PHE A 66 -3.89 -10.67 -4.26
C PHE A 66 -5.32 -11.19 -4.32
N LEU A 67 -5.74 -11.93 -3.29
CA LEU A 67 -7.16 -12.21 -3.03
C LEU A 67 -7.70 -11.12 -2.10
N GLY A 68 -8.52 -10.23 -2.65
CA GLY A 68 -9.07 -9.04 -2.01
C GLY A 68 -8.52 -7.76 -2.64
N ALA A 69 -9.39 -6.99 -3.32
CA ALA A 69 -9.06 -5.69 -3.92
C ALA A 69 -9.48 -4.49 -3.05
N GLY A 70 -9.66 -4.71 -1.74
CA GLY A 70 -9.96 -3.66 -0.78
C GLY A 70 -8.75 -2.77 -0.43
N GLU A 71 -8.91 -1.93 0.60
CA GLU A 71 -7.89 -0.97 1.05
C GLU A 71 -6.54 -1.66 1.30
N ALA A 72 -6.55 -2.75 2.07
CA ALA A 72 -5.35 -3.53 2.41
C ALA A 72 -4.63 -4.05 1.16
N GLY A 73 -5.34 -4.78 0.30
CA GLY A 73 -4.77 -5.40 -0.90
C GLY A 73 -4.21 -4.37 -1.88
N THR A 74 -4.97 -3.29 -2.14
CA THR A 74 -4.53 -2.22 -3.05
C THR A 74 -3.35 -1.42 -2.50
N GLY A 75 -3.31 -1.16 -1.19
CA GLY A 75 -2.20 -0.48 -0.52
C GLY A 75 -0.91 -1.30 -0.52
N ILE A 76 -0.99 -2.60 -0.23
CA ILE A 76 0.16 -3.50 -0.30
C ILE A 76 0.67 -3.59 -1.75
N ALA A 77 -0.23 -3.83 -2.71
CA ALA A 77 0.10 -3.92 -4.13
C ALA A 77 0.82 -2.67 -4.63
N GLU A 78 0.36 -1.48 -4.22
CA GLU A 78 0.98 -0.22 -4.61
C GLU A 78 2.39 -0.06 -4.03
N LEU A 79 2.60 -0.45 -2.77
CA LEU A 79 3.92 -0.36 -2.15
C LEU A 79 4.92 -1.34 -2.79
N ILE A 80 4.46 -2.54 -3.17
CA ILE A 80 5.27 -3.50 -3.94
C ILE A 80 5.63 -2.93 -5.32
N ALA A 81 4.67 -2.35 -6.05
CA ALA A 81 4.93 -1.73 -7.34
C ALA A 81 5.93 -0.57 -7.22
N LEU A 82 5.76 0.30 -6.21
CA LEU A 82 6.67 1.40 -5.95
C LEU A 82 8.10 0.93 -5.66
N GLU A 83 8.26 -0.10 -4.81
CA GLU A 83 9.58 -0.65 -4.50
C GLU A 83 10.21 -1.32 -5.72
N MET A 84 9.43 -2.09 -6.48
CA MET A 84 9.87 -2.67 -7.75
C MET A 84 10.37 -1.59 -8.72
N SER A 85 9.59 -0.51 -8.88
CA SER A 85 9.91 0.62 -9.76
C SER A 85 11.20 1.32 -9.35
N LYS A 86 11.42 1.52 -8.05
CA LYS A 86 12.67 2.09 -7.51
C LYS A 86 13.88 1.20 -7.79
N GLN A 87 13.75 -0.11 -7.59
CA GLN A 87 14.85 -1.07 -7.80
C GLN A 87 15.23 -1.18 -9.28
N THR A 88 14.25 -1.18 -10.18
CA THR A 88 14.48 -1.37 -11.63
C THR A 88 14.65 -0.07 -12.41
N LYS A 89 14.33 1.09 -11.81
CA LYS A 89 14.23 2.39 -12.48
C LYS A 89 13.23 2.38 -13.65
N THR A 90 12.20 1.53 -13.59
CA THR A 90 11.11 1.51 -14.58
C THR A 90 9.94 2.34 -14.10
N PRO A 91 9.14 2.94 -15.01
CA PRO A 91 7.90 3.62 -14.63
C PRO A 91 7.00 2.73 -13.77
N ILE A 92 6.34 3.32 -12.75
CA ILE A 92 5.50 2.56 -11.81
C ILE A 92 4.36 1.82 -12.54
N GLU A 93 3.81 2.41 -13.60
CA GLU A 93 2.78 1.78 -14.43
C GLU A 93 3.24 0.46 -15.07
N GLU A 94 4.52 0.36 -15.42
CA GLU A 94 5.08 -0.88 -15.95
C GLU A 94 5.15 -1.96 -14.88
N THR A 95 5.51 -1.57 -13.65
CA THR A 95 5.63 -2.52 -12.53
C THR A 95 4.27 -3.03 -12.04
N ARG A 96 3.21 -2.23 -12.17
CA ARG A 96 1.84 -2.65 -11.85
C ARG A 96 1.36 -3.81 -12.74
N LYS A 97 1.92 -3.99 -13.94
CA LYS A 97 1.58 -5.12 -14.83
C LYS A 97 1.92 -6.49 -14.25
N ASN A 98 2.83 -6.54 -13.28
CA ASN A 98 3.19 -7.76 -12.56
C ASN A 98 2.28 -8.04 -11.36
N ILE A 99 1.25 -7.23 -11.12
CA ILE A 99 0.38 -7.35 -9.94
C ILE A 99 -1.09 -7.48 -10.36
N TRP A 100 -1.75 -8.49 -9.81
CA TRP A 100 -3.14 -8.83 -10.09
C TRP A 100 -3.94 -8.83 -8.80
N LEU A 101 -5.15 -8.29 -8.84
CA LEU A 101 -6.08 -8.31 -7.70
C LEU A 101 -7.35 -9.03 -8.11
N VAL A 102 -7.86 -9.89 -7.23
CA VAL A 102 -9.13 -10.59 -7.40
C VAL A 102 -10.04 -10.17 -6.28
N ASP A 103 -11.20 -9.61 -6.61
CA ASP A 103 -12.28 -9.40 -5.63
C ASP A 103 -13.39 -10.43 -5.88
N SER A 104 -14.31 -10.51 -4.93
CA SER A 104 -15.54 -11.31 -4.89
C SER A 104 -16.39 -11.31 -6.16
N LYS A 105 -16.11 -10.44 -7.14
CA LYS A 105 -16.85 -10.36 -8.39
C LYS A 105 -16.03 -10.56 -9.66
N VAL A 106 -14.76 -10.14 -9.78
CA VAL A 106 -13.94 -10.28 -11.02
C VAL A 106 -12.43 -10.17 -10.69
N VAL A 107 -11.56 -10.72 -11.55
CA VAL A 107 -10.11 -10.41 -11.58
C VAL A 107 -9.90 -9.04 -12.24
N GLU A 108 -9.38 -8.06 -11.49
CA GLU A 108 -9.03 -6.74 -12.03
C GLU A 108 -7.51 -6.62 -12.20
N LYS A 109 -7.08 -6.16 -13.37
CA LYS A 109 -5.70 -5.75 -13.63
C LYS A 109 -5.58 -4.27 -13.29
N LYS A 110 -4.63 -3.90 -12.42
CA LYS A 110 -4.35 -2.49 -12.13
C LYS A 110 -3.74 -1.86 -13.38
N SER A 111 -4.50 -0.98 -14.03
CA SER A 111 -4.13 -0.22 -15.24
C SER A 111 -3.34 1.04 -14.92
#